data_AF-A0A6G4VCE4-F1
#
_entry.id   AF-A0A6G4VCE4-F1
#
_cell.length_a   1.000
_cell.length_b   1.000
_cell.length_c   1.000
_cell.angle_alpha   90.00
_cell.angle_beta   90.00
_cell.angle_gamma   90.00
#
_symmetry.space_group_name_H-M   'P 1'
#
loop_
_entity.id
_entity.type
_entity.pdbx_description
1 polymer ?
#
loop_
_entity_poly.entity_id
_entity_poly.type
_entity_poly.pdbx_seq_one_letter_code
_entity_poly.pdbx_strand_id
1 'polypeptide(L)'
;MTLTTPPVLLAGTGHDFPGEPVRNDHFTSRPELGVDDAWIMRHTGVAARHYAPEGERHVDMAERAARQALGDAGLEPGDVDVILGTSATARPRVNP
;
A
#
# COMPACT_ATOMS: atom_id res chain seq x y z
N MET A 1 -35.49 -16.88 2.39
CA MET A 1 -34.97 -15.90 1.40
C MET A 1 -33.69 -16.46 0.84
N THR A 2 -33.72 -16.96 -0.39
CA THR A 2 -32.51 -17.44 -1.07
C THR A 2 -31.77 -16.21 -1.56
N LEU A 3 -30.66 -15.86 -0.91
CA LEU A 3 -29.78 -14.80 -1.41
C LEU A 3 -29.10 -15.34 -2.66
N THR A 4 -29.50 -14.85 -3.83
CA THR A 4 -28.74 -15.05 -5.07
C THR A 4 -27.41 -14.32 -4.94
N THR A 5 -26.31 -15.05 -4.98
CA THR A 5 -24.95 -14.48 -5.02
C THR A 5 -24.85 -13.52 -6.21
N PRO A 6 -24.33 -12.30 -6.00
CA PRO A 6 -24.13 -11.38 -7.12
C PRO A 6 -23.16 -11.99 -8.13
N PRO A 7 -23.30 -11.68 -9.44
CA PRO A 7 -22.44 -12.26 -10.48
C PRO A 7 -20.97 -11.85 -10.35
N VAL A 8 -20.70 -10.77 -9.61
CA VAL A 8 -19.37 -10.26 -9.31
C VAL A 8 -19.36 -9.77 -7.86
N LEU A 9 -18.27 -10.05 -7.15
CA LEU A 9 -18.04 -9.54 -5.80
C LEU A 9 -16.56 -9.21 -5.59
N LEU A 10 -16.29 -8.37 -4.59
CA LEU A 10 -14.96 -8.23 -4.00
C LEU A 10 -14.77 -9.41 -3.04
N ALA A 11 -14.06 -10.44 -3.48
CA ALA A 11 -13.92 -11.69 -2.73
C ALA A 11 -12.95 -11.59 -1.55
N GLY A 12 -11.96 -10.71 -1.63
CA GLY A 12 -11.00 -10.48 -0.55
C GLY A 12 -10.16 -9.23 -0.79
N THR A 13 -9.49 -8.75 0.25
CA THR A 13 -8.61 -7.57 0.19
C THR A 13 -7.30 -7.83 0.92
N GLY A 14 -6.26 -7.11 0.53
CA GLY A 14 -4.95 -7.22 1.16
C GLY A 14 -4.19 -5.92 1.00
N HIS A 15 -3.33 -5.62 1.97
CA HIS A 15 -2.50 -4.43 1.96
C HIS A 15 -1.11 -4.77 2.50
N ASP A 16 -0.13 -4.01 2.06
CA ASP A 16 1.24 -4.14 2.54
C ASP A 16 1.86 -2.75 2.58
N PHE A 17 2.49 -2.42 3.71
CA PHE A 17 3.21 -1.17 3.90
C PHE A 17 4.69 -1.50 4.14
N PRO A 18 5.62 -0.91 3.39
CA PRO A 18 7.02 -1.29 3.45
C PRO A 18 7.73 -0.57 4.60
N GLY A 19 8.77 -1.20 5.13
CA GLY A 19 9.58 -0.61 6.19
C GLY A 19 8.81 -0.20 7.45
N GLU A 20 9.52 0.42 8.37
CA GLU A 20 8.93 0.92 9.62
C GLU A 20 8.13 2.22 9.39
N PRO A 21 7.01 2.43 10.11
CA PRO A 21 6.27 3.68 10.05
C PRO A 21 7.13 4.88 10.47
N VAL A 22 7.28 5.85 9.59
CA VAL A 22 7.89 7.15 9.86
C VAL A 22 6.81 8.11 10.35
N ARG A 23 6.83 8.39 11.66
CA ARG A 23 5.88 9.28 12.33
C ARG A 23 6.19 10.76 12.04
N ASN A 24 5.28 11.64 12.43
CA ASN A 24 5.42 13.08 12.21
C ASN A 24 6.63 13.70 12.93
N ASP A 25 7.07 13.13 14.07
CA ASP A 25 8.25 13.58 14.84
C ASP A 25 9.55 13.65 14.00
N HIS A 26 9.69 12.75 13.03
CA HIS A 26 10.79 12.75 12.07
C HIS A 26 10.84 14.01 11.19
N PHE A 27 9.69 14.64 10.95
CA PHE A 27 9.57 15.86 10.14
C PHE A 27 9.55 17.11 11.03
N THR A 28 8.87 17.06 12.18
CA THR A 28 8.82 18.22 13.10
C THR A 28 10.17 18.48 13.77
N SER A 29 11.07 17.49 13.82
CA SER A 29 12.46 17.67 14.23
C SER A 29 13.34 18.40 13.20
N ARG A 30 12.80 18.79 12.04
CA ARG A 30 13.49 19.49 10.95
C ARG A 30 12.93 20.91 10.75
N PRO A 31 13.49 21.92 11.44
CA PRO A 31 12.96 23.29 11.43
C PRO A 31 12.84 23.90 10.03
N GLU A 32 13.69 23.49 9.09
CA GLU A 32 13.68 23.93 7.69
C GLU A 32 12.40 23.56 6.93
N LEU A 33 11.64 22.56 7.41
CA LEU A 33 10.36 22.19 6.82
C LEU A 33 9.22 23.14 7.23
N GLY A 34 9.39 23.91 8.32
CA GLY A 34 8.39 24.87 8.77
C GLY A 34 7.03 24.27 9.13
N VAL A 35 6.99 23.00 9.52
CA VAL A 35 5.76 22.27 9.88
C VAL A 35 5.84 21.70 11.29
N ASP A 36 4.70 21.64 11.96
CA ASP A 36 4.50 20.93 13.22
C ASP A 36 3.43 19.83 13.07
N ASP A 37 3.26 19.00 14.10
CA ASP A 37 2.33 17.87 14.07
C ASP A 37 0.87 18.32 13.93
N ALA A 38 0.49 19.40 14.62
CA ALA A 38 -0.85 19.96 14.56
C ALA A 38 -1.18 20.46 13.14
N TRP A 39 -0.22 21.09 12.47
CA TRP A 39 -0.33 21.52 11.09
C TRP A 39 -0.47 20.32 10.15
N ILE A 40 0.40 19.30 10.27
CA ILE A 40 0.36 18.10 9.42
C ILE A 40 -0.98 17.39 9.54
N MET A 41 -1.43 17.14 10.79
CA MET A 41 -2.69 16.47 11.05
C MET A 41 -3.89 17.28 10.53
N ARG A 42 -3.91 18.59 10.77
CA ARG A 42 -5.01 19.46 10.31
C ARG A 42 -5.15 19.49 8.79
N HIS A 43 -4.05 19.51 8.05
CA HIS A 43 -4.09 19.72 6.59
C HIS A 43 -4.08 18.40 5.80
N THR A 44 -3.55 17.31 6.37
CA THR A 44 -3.38 16.04 5.64
C THR A 44 -4.05 14.85 6.32
N GLY A 45 -4.31 14.92 7.63
CA GLY A 45 -4.78 13.79 8.43
C GLY A 45 -3.74 12.68 8.65
N VAL A 46 -2.49 12.87 8.23
CA VAL A 46 -1.45 11.82 8.26
C VAL A 46 -0.66 11.84 9.55
N ALA A 47 -0.73 10.76 10.32
CA ALA A 47 0.04 10.57 11.56
C ALA A 47 1.40 9.89 11.32
N ALA A 48 1.49 9.04 10.30
CA ALA A 48 2.71 8.34 9.90
C ALA A 48 2.66 7.99 8.41
N ARG A 49 3.82 7.75 7.80
CA ARG A 49 3.93 7.21 6.45
C ARG A 49 5.03 6.17 6.37
N HIS A 50 5.01 5.37 5.32
CA HIS A 50 5.97 4.31 5.08
C HIS A 50 6.89 4.66 3.91
N TYR A 51 8.15 4.24 4.03
CA TYR A 51 9.14 4.36 2.97
C TYR A 51 9.75 3.00 2.69
N ALA A 52 9.82 2.65 1.41
CA ALA A 52 10.47 1.42 1.01
C ALA A 52 11.97 1.47 1.36
N PRO A 53 12.52 0.45 2.03
CA PRO A 53 13.95 0.32 2.22
C PRO A 53 14.66 0.13 0.87
N GLU A 54 15.97 0.33 0.87
CA GLU A 54 16.78 0.15 -0.32
C GLU A 54 16.66 -1.29 -0.86
N GLY A 55 16.47 -1.42 -2.18
CA GLY A 55 16.32 -2.70 -2.86
C GLY A 55 14.89 -3.23 -2.91
N GLU A 56 13.96 -2.70 -2.10
CA GLU A 56 12.56 -3.10 -2.14
C GLU A 56 11.79 -2.39 -3.26
N ARG A 57 10.98 -3.15 -4.01
CA ARG A 57 10.25 -2.67 -5.18
C ARG A 57 8.74 -2.70 -4.93
N HIS A 58 8.00 -1.88 -5.67
CA HIS A 58 6.54 -1.86 -5.59
C HIS A 58 5.88 -3.22 -5.89
N VAL A 59 6.50 -4.03 -6.77
CA VAL A 59 6.00 -5.39 -7.07
C VAL A 59 6.12 -6.35 -5.89
N ASP A 60 7.09 -6.14 -5.00
CA ASP A 60 7.30 -7.01 -3.84
C ASP A 60 6.18 -6.78 -2.81
N MET A 61 5.77 -5.51 -2.61
CA MET A 61 4.59 -5.14 -1.82
C MET A 61 3.29 -5.64 -2.47
N ALA A 62 3.15 -5.47 -3.79
CA ALA A 62 1.96 -5.93 -4.52
C ALA A 62 1.78 -7.45 -4.42
N GLU A 63 2.88 -8.22 -4.47
CA GLU A 63 2.85 -9.67 -4.28
C GLU A 63 2.32 -10.02 -2.87
N ARG A 64 2.87 -9.41 -1.82
CA ARG A 64 2.43 -9.68 -0.43
C ARG A 64 0.97 -9.28 -0.21
N ALA A 65 0.55 -8.12 -0.72
CA ALA A 65 -0.84 -7.68 -0.67
C ALA A 65 -1.78 -8.64 -1.43
N ALA A 66 -1.38 -9.11 -2.62
CA ALA A 66 -2.16 -10.07 -3.40
C ALA A 66 -2.30 -11.43 -2.67
N ARG A 67 -1.23 -11.92 -2.03
CA ARG A 67 -1.28 -13.15 -1.22
C ARG A 67 -2.23 -13.01 -0.03
N GLN A 68 -2.24 -11.86 0.65
CA GLN A 68 -3.21 -11.58 1.71
C GLN A 68 -4.65 -11.55 1.19
N ALA A 69 -4.88 -10.91 0.03
CA ALA A 69 -6.21 -10.85 -0.59
C ALA A 69 -6.74 -12.23 -1.00
N LEU A 70 -5.86 -13.10 -1.51
CA LEU A 70 -6.21 -14.50 -1.81
C LEU A 70 -6.56 -15.28 -0.53
N GLY A 71 -5.78 -15.09 0.54
CA GLY A 71 -6.07 -15.70 1.84
C GLY A 71 -7.41 -15.24 2.44
N ASP A 72 -7.72 -13.94 2.37
CA ASP A 72 -9.00 -13.36 2.80
C ASP A 72 -10.18 -13.94 1.98
N ALA A 73 -9.96 -14.18 0.69
CA ALA A 73 -10.95 -14.80 -0.21
C ALA A 73 -11.04 -16.33 -0.08
N GLY A 74 -10.12 -16.99 0.63
CA GLY A 74 -10.02 -18.45 0.67
C GLY A 74 -9.68 -19.08 -0.69
N LEU A 75 -8.92 -18.36 -1.53
CA LEU A 75 -8.50 -18.78 -2.87
C LEU A 75 -7.00 -19.10 -2.91
N GLU A 76 -6.62 -19.97 -3.83
CA GLU A 76 -5.23 -20.28 -4.13
C GLU A 76 -4.73 -19.51 -5.37
N PRO A 77 -3.41 -19.32 -5.55
CA PRO A 77 -2.88 -18.64 -6.74
C PRO A 77 -3.32 -19.28 -8.07
N GLY A 78 -3.60 -20.59 -8.07
CA GLY A 78 -4.08 -21.32 -9.24
C GLY A 78 -5.52 -20.97 -9.65
N ASP A 79 -6.30 -20.33 -8.78
CA ASP A 79 -7.67 -19.89 -9.05
C ASP A 79 -7.73 -18.53 -9.78
N VAL A 80 -6.57 -17.92 -10.05
CA VAL A 80 -6.45 -16.58 -10.67
C VAL A 80 -6.09 -16.69 -12.15
N ASP A 81 -7.00 -16.27 -13.02
CA ASP A 81 -6.75 -16.25 -14.47
C ASP A 81 -5.98 -14.99 -14.94
N VAL A 82 -6.18 -13.85 -14.27
CA VAL A 82 -5.67 -12.54 -14.69
C VAL A 82 -5.22 -11.70 -13.50
N ILE A 83 -4.04 -11.09 -13.63
CA ILE A 83 -3.54 -10.06 -12.69
C ILE A 83 -3.47 -8.72 -13.42
N LEU A 84 -4.16 -7.71 -12.89
CA LEU A 84 -4.10 -6.33 -13.39
C LEU A 84 -3.27 -5.47 -12.42
N GLY A 85 -2.05 -5.13 -12.84
CA GLY A 85 -1.18 -4.24 -12.07
C GLY A 85 -1.41 -2.77 -12.43
N THR A 86 -1.78 -1.94 -11.45
CA THR A 86 -1.87 -0.48 -11.60
C THR A 86 -0.82 0.20 -10.72
N SER A 87 0.02 1.04 -11.31
CA SER A 87 1.09 1.72 -10.58
C SER A 87 1.45 3.04 -11.25
N ALA A 88 1.70 4.07 -10.43
CA ALA A 88 2.30 5.35 -10.85
C ALA A 88 3.78 5.44 -10.43
N THR A 89 4.35 4.38 -9.87
CA THR A 89 5.75 4.29 -9.46
C THR A 89 6.54 3.65 -10.59
N ALA A 90 7.03 4.48 -11.52
CA ALA A 90 7.87 4.01 -12.61
C ALA A 90 9.32 3.80 -12.15
N ARG A 91 10.01 2.79 -12.71
CA ARG A 91 11.48 2.85 -12.76
C ARG A 91 11.85 4.08 -13.61
N PRO A 92 12.79 4.94 -13.16
CA PRO A 92 13.44 5.85 -14.10
C PRO A 92 13.98 5.03 -15.28
N ARG A 93 13.58 5.37 -16.50
CA ARG A 93 14.13 4.76 -17.75
C ARG A 93 15.61 5.10 -17.95
N VAL A 94 16.16 6.01 -17.15
CA VAL A 94 17.57 6.39 -17.12
C VAL A 94 18.22 5.81 -15.87
N ASN A 95 19.17 4.91 -16.09
CA ASN A 95 20.09 4.38 -15.11
C ASN A 95 21.14 5.46 -14.78
N PRO A 96 21.41 5.83 -13.51
CA PRO A 96 22.68 6.45 -13.17
C PRO A 96 23.85 5.50 -13.39
#